data_AF-A0AA41SIT4-F1
#
_entry.id   AF-A0AA41SIT4-F1
#
_cell.length_a   1.000
_cell.length_b   1.000
_cell.length_c   1.000
_cell.angle_alpha   90.00
_cell.angle_beta   90.00
_cell.angle_gamma   90.00
#
_symmetry.space_group_name_H-M   'P 1'
#
loop_
_entity.id
_entity.type
_entity.pdbx_description
1 polymer ?
#
loop_
_entity_poly.entity_id
_entity_poly.type
_entity_poly.pdbx_seq_one_letter_code
_entity_poly.pdbx_strand_id
1 'polypeptide(L)'
;GPFYGALISSILVYPIADFLGRRRELIIEAMLYTLGGLTTGFAPDHKILMLGRLLYGLGIGLAMHGAPLYIAETCPSHIRGKLIFAKELMIVLGIWLGIAGNFVFDGVRGWRYMFVFSAPVAVLMGLGMWGLPESPCWLPLRAVQGRALQD
;
A
#
# COMPACT_ATOMS: atom_id res chain seq x y z
N GLY A 1 14.87 -9.33 -3.58
CA GLY A 1 14.73 -7.86 -3.71
C GLY A 1 13.26 -7.47 -3.87
N PRO A 2 12.91 -6.18 -4.03
CA PRO A 2 11.52 -5.71 -4.00
C PRO A 2 10.58 -6.37 -5.02
N PHE A 3 11.11 -6.69 -6.22
CA PHE A 3 10.34 -7.33 -7.29
C PHE A 3 9.76 -8.69 -6.90
N TYR A 4 10.49 -9.47 -6.10
CA TYR A 4 10.00 -10.75 -5.59
C TYR A 4 8.88 -10.55 -4.57
N GLY A 5 8.99 -9.51 -3.74
CA GLY A 5 7.91 -9.10 -2.83
C GLY A 5 6.67 -8.71 -3.61
N ALA A 6 6.83 -7.88 -4.64
CA ALA A 6 5.73 -7.44 -5.51
C ALA A 6 5.04 -8.63 -6.22
N LEU A 7 5.81 -9.58 -6.76
CA LEU A 7 5.30 -10.81 -7.38
C LEU A 7 4.48 -11.66 -6.40
N ILE A 8 4.98 -11.85 -5.19
CA ILE A 8 4.27 -12.62 -4.16
C ILE A 8 2.97 -11.90 -3.79
N SER A 9 3.00 -10.58 -3.59
CA SER A 9 1.79 -9.82 -3.29
C SER A 9 0.77 -9.85 -4.42
N SER A 10 1.16 -9.80 -5.69
CA SER A 10 0.20 -9.83 -6.80
C SER A 10 -0.57 -11.15 -6.88
N ILE A 11 0.06 -12.26 -6.48
CA ILE A 11 -0.62 -13.57 -6.39
C ILE A 11 -1.57 -13.60 -5.19
N LEU A 12 -1.16 -13.00 -4.06
CA LEU A 12 -1.93 -12.99 -2.82
C LEU A 12 -3.04 -11.93 -2.79
N VAL A 13 -2.99 -10.91 -3.64
CA VAL A 13 -3.99 -9.83 -3.72
C VAL A 13 -5.39 -10.37 -3.91
N TYR A 14 -5.62 -11.26 -4.88
CA TYR A 14 -6.95 -11.79 -5.19
C TYR A 14 -7.64 -12.46 -3.98
N PRO A 15 -7.05 -13.48 -3.34
CA PRO A 15 -7.69 -14.16 -2.21
C PRO A 15 -7.78 -13.28 -0.96
N ILE A 16 -6.76 -12.44 -0.69
CA ILE A 16 -6.76 -11.55 0.48
C ILE A 16 -7.85 -10.51 0.34
N ALA A 17 -7.94 -9.87 -0.82
CA ALA A 17 -8.91 -8.84 -1.07
C ALA A 17 -10.32 -9.41 -0.86
N ASP A 18 -10.65 -10.57 -1.44
CA ASP A 18 -11.99 -11.13 -1.39
C ASP A 18 -12.39 -11.62 0.02
N PHE A 19 -11.43 -12.10 0.81
CA PHE A 19 -11.70 -12.63 2.14
C PHE A 19 -11.67 -11.58 3.27
N LEU A 20 -10.74 -10.61 3.24
CA LEU A 20 -10.53 -9.65 4.32
C LEU A 20 -11.37 -8.37 4.18
N GLY A 21 -11.87 -8.06 2.99
CA GLY A 21 -12.54 -6.80 2.70
C GLY A 21 -11.55 -5.64 2.49
N ARG A 22 -11.93 -4.68 1.63
CA ARG A 22 -10.98 -3.71 1.05
C ARG A 22 -10.37 -2.74 2.07
N ARG A 23 -11.10 -2.37 3.12
CA ARG A 23 -10.56 -1.48 4.19
C ARG A 23 -9.41 -2.14 4.95
N ARG A 24 -9.53 -3.44 5.26
CA ARG A 24 -8.50 -4.17 6.00
C ARG A 24 -7.27 -4.42 5.15
N GLU A 25 -7.45 -4.63 3.86
CA GLU A 25 -6.36 -4.72 2.88
C GLU A 25 -5.49 -3.46 2.88
N LEU A 26 -6.11 -2.27 2.80
CA LEU A 26 -5.40 -0.98 2.84
C LEU A 26 -4.69 -0.72 4.18
N ILE A 27 -5.25 -1.20 5.30
CA ILE A 27 -4.60 -1.10 6.61
C ILE A 27 -3.38 -2.03 6.69
N ILE A 28 -3.49 -3.27 6.19
CA ILE A 28 -2.38 -4.23 6.16
C ILE A 28 -1.25 -3.72 5.27
N GLU A 29 -1.60 -3.17 4.12
CA GLU A 29 -0.66 -2.51 3.22
C GLU A 29 0.11 -1.39 3.94
N ALA A 30 -0.59 -0.47 4.62
CA ALA A 30 0.03 0.62 5.38
C ALA A 30 0.98 0.09 6.48
N MET A 31 0.60 -1.00 7.17
CA MET A 31 1.46 -1.66 8.15
C MET A 31 2.73 -2.24 7.50
N LEU A 32 2.59 -2.94 6.37
CA LEU A 32 3.72 -3.51 5.62
C LEU A 32 4.66 -2.43 5.10
N TYR A 33 4.10 -1.30 4.64
CA TYR A 33 4.87 -0.15 4.18
C TYR A 33 5.69 0.48 5.31
N THR A 34 5.05 0.66 6.47
CA THR A 34 5.69 1.21 7.67
C THR A 34 6.82 0.30 8.16
N LEU A 35 6.54 -1.00 8.31
CA LEU A 35 7.52 -1.99 8.75
C LEU A 35 8.66 -2.15 7.74
N GLY A 36 8.35 -2.21 6.46
CA GLY A 36 9.34 -2.31 5.38
C GLY A 36 10.25 -1.07 5.31
N GLY A 37 9.68 0.13 5.45
CA GLY A 37 10.41 1.39 5.45
C GLY A 37 11.35 1.51 6.66
N LEU A 38 10.85 1.25 7.87
CA LEU A 38 11.65 1.28 9.10
C LEU A 38 12.76 0.23 9.07
N THR A 39 12.45 -1.01 8.69
CA THR A 39 13.44 -2.09 8.61
C THR A 39 14.53 -1.78 7.60
N THR A 40 14.18 -1.18 6.46
CA THR A 40 15.15 -0.80 5.42
C THR A 40 16.01 0.40 5.85
N GLY A 41 15.42 1.39 6.53
CA GLY A 41 16.13 2.57 7.03
C GLY A 41 17.14 2.25 8.13
N PHE A 42 16.75 1.38 9.07
CA PHE A 42 17.58 0.99 10.22
C PHE A 42 18.42 -0.28 9.99
N ALA A 43 18.38 -0.88 8.79
CA ALA A 43 19.10 -2.12 8.51
C ALA A 43 20.61 -2.01 8.82
N PRO A 44 21.17 -2.83 9.75
CA PRO A 44 22.60 -2.88 10.00
C PRO A 44 23.33 -3.74 8.95
N ASP A 45 22.68 -4.81 8.48
CA ASP A 45 23.25 -5.80 7.57
C ASP A 45 22.51 -5.91 6.23
N HIS A 46 23.20 -6.41 5.21
CA HIS A 46 22.62 -6.63 3.88
C HIS A 46 21.41 -7.58 3.90
N LYS A 47 21.41 -8.59 4.78
CA LYS A 47 20.29 -9.55 4.91
C LYS A 47 19.02 -8.85 5.40
N ILE A 48 19.14 -7.99 6.41
CA ILE A 48 18.00 -7.23 6.98
C ILE A 48 17.50 -6.21 5.96
N LEU A 49 18.40 -5.59 5.19
CA LEU A 49 18.03 -4.71 4.08
C LEU A 49 17.20 -5.44 3.03
N MET A 50 17.60 -6.66 2.63
CA MET A 50 16.83 -7.46 1.66
C MET A 50 15.45 -7.84 2.19
N LEU A 51 15.34 -8.18 3.48
CA LEU A 51 14.08 -8.52 4.13
C LEU A 51 13.14 -7.30 4.21
N GLY A 52 13.65 -6.14 4.62
CA GLY A 52 12.90 -4.89 4.60
C GLY A 52 12.37 -4.53 3.20
N ARG A 53 13.19 -4.72 2.16
CA ARG A 53 12.79 -4.50 0.76
C ARG A 53 11.74 -5.50 0.27
N LEU A 54 11.74 -6.73 0.76
CA LEU A 54 10.70 -7.71 0.46
C LEU A 54 9.36 -7.28 1.09
N LEU A 55 9.37 -6.90 2.37
CA LEU A 55 8.18 -6.39 3.06
C LEU A 55 7.62 -5.13 2.40
N TYR A 56 8.51 -4.20 2.05
CA TYR A 56 8.13 -2.98 1.33
C TYR A 56 7.52 -3.29 -0.05
N GLY A 57 8.11 -4.25 -0.78
CA GLY A 57 7.57 -4.70 -2.08
C GLY A 57 6.20 -5.35 -1.96
N LEU A 58 5.95 -6.15 -0.91
CA LEU A 58 4.64 -6.72 -0.62
C LEU A 58 3.59 -5.63 -0.37
N GLY A 59 3.95 -4.60 0.40
CA GLY A 59 3.10 -3.44 0.63
C GLY A 59 2.76 -2.71 -0.68
N ILE A 60 3.74 -2.39 -1.52
CA ILE A 60 3.50 -1.73 -2.82
C ILE A 60 2.51 -2.53 -3.67
N GLY A 61 2.67 -3.85 -3.76
CA GLY A 61 1.80 -4.67 -4.61
C GLY A 61 0.34 -4.64 -4.15
N LEU A 62 0.10 -4.71 -2.83
CA LEU A 62 -1.25 -4.55 -2.27
C LEU A 62 -1.81 -3.13 -2.55
N ALA A 63 -0.98 -2.09 -2.40
CA ALA A 63 -1.35 -0.69 -2.63
C ALA A 63 -1.84 -0.41 -4.04
N MET A 64 -1.11 -0.93 -5.03
CA MET A 64 -1.35 -0.68 -6.44
C MET A 64 -2.70 -1.23 -6.91
N HIS A 65 -3.22 -2.27 -6.25
CA HIS A 65 -4.51 -2.86 -6.57
C HIS A 65 -5.63 -2.40 -5.61
N GLY A 66 -5.36 -2.37 -4.30
CA GLY A 66 -6.37 -2.07 -3.28
C GLY A 66 -6.91 -0.64 -3.36
N ALA A 67 -6.03 0.36 -3.53
CA ALA A 67 -6.43 1.77 -3.55
C ALA A 67 -7.33 2.15 -4.75
N PRO A 68 -6.97 1.86 -6.02
CA PRO A 68 -7.87 2.15 -7.14
C PRO A 68 -9.17 1.35 -7.08
N LEU A 69 -9.14 0.13 -6.54
CA LEU A 69 -10.34 -0.70 -6.41
C LEU A 69 -11.30 -0.11 -5.36
N TYR A 70 -10.80 0.31 -4.20
CA TYR A 70 -11.60 0.97 -3.18
C TYR A 70 -12.24 2.27 -3.70
N ILE A 71 -11.48 3.07 -4.45
CA ILE A 71 -11.99 4.28 -5.13
C ILE A 71 -13.06 3.90 -6.16
N ALA A 72 -12.86 2.82 -6.92
CA ALA A 72 -13.81 2.38 -7.93
C ALA A 72 -15.13 1.87 -7.35
N GLU A 73 -15.10 1.27 -6.15
CA GLU A 73 -16.28 0.74 -5.46
C GLU A 73 -17.04 1.81 -4.66
N THR A 74 -16.34 2.83 -4.14
CA THR A 74 -16.94 3.84 -3.25
C THR A 74 -17.35 5.12 -3.99
N CYS A 75 -16.68 5.47 -5.09
CA CYS A 75 -16.87 6.77 -5.74
C CYS A 75 -17.82 6.72 -6.95
N PRO A 76 -18.65 7.75 -7.16
CA PRO A 76 -19.49 7.86 -8.34
C PRO A 76 -18.67 7.97 -9.63
N SER A 77 -19.20 7.39 -10.72
CA SER A 77 -18.50 7.18 -12.00
C SER A 77 -17.86 8.44 -12.60
N HIS A 78 -18.44 9.62 -12.36
CA HIS A 78 -17.97 10.89 -12.92
C HIS A 78 -16.68 11.46 -12.27
N ILE A 79 -16.35 11.11 -11.03
CA ILE A 79 -15.11 11.55 -10.33
C ILE A 79 -14.08 10.45 -10.17
N ARG A 80 -14.44 9.19 -10.42
CA ARG A 80 -13.53 8.03 -10.27
C ARG A 80 -12.19 8.25 -10.97
N GLY A 81 -12.22 8.70 -12.22
CA GLY A 81 -11.00 8.97 -13.00
C GLY A 81 -10.13 10.08 -12.39
N LYS A 82 -10.74 11.13 -11.83
CA LYS A 82 -10.02 12.24 -11.19
C LYS A 82 -9.31 11.78 -9.91
N LEU A 83 -9.96 10.94 -9.10
CA LEU A 83 -9.37 10.41 -7.87
C LEU A 83 -8.24 9.41 -8.15
N ILE A 84 -8.41 8.55 -9.16
CA ILE A 84 -7.35 7.65 -9.62
C ILE A 84 -6.15 8.44 -10.16
N PHE A 85 -6.40 9.53 -10.90
CA PHE A 85 -5.32 10.39 -11.36
C PHE A 85 -4.63 11.13 -10.19
N ALA A 86 -5.40 11.63 -9.22
CA ALA A 86 -4.87 12.31 -8.05
C ALA A 86 -3.95 11.41 -7.21
N LYS A 87 -4.27 10.11 -7.05
CA LYS A 87 -3.35 9.17 -6.38
C LYS A 87 -2.04 9.02 -7.13
N GLU A 88 -2.07 8.94 -8.46
CA GLU A 88 -0.87 8.78 -9.28
C GLU A 88 -0.01 10.04 -9.23
N LEU A 89 -0.64 11.22 -9.28
CA LEU A 89 0.07 12.47 -9.05
C LEU A 89 0.76 12.49 -7.69
N MET A 90 0.10 12.02 -6.62
CA MET A 90 0.72 11.96 -5.30
C MET A 90 1.92 11.00 -5.26
N ILE A 91 1.85 9.85 -5.95
CA ILE A 91 2.97 8.91 -6.07
C ILE A 91 4.14 9.57 -6.80
N VAL A 92 3.88 10.23 -7.93
CA VAL A 92 4.90 10.94 -8.70
C VAL A 92 5.54 12.05 -7.85
N LEU A 93 4.74 12.85 -7.15
CA LEU A 93 5.23 13.88 -6.22
C LEU A 93 6.12 13.26 -5.12
N GLY A 94 5.72 12.13 -4.56
CA GLY A 94 6.54 11.40 -3.57
C GLY A 94 7.89 10.96 -4.12
N ILE A 95 7.94 10.46 -5.37
CA ILE A 95 9.18 10.07 -6.04
C ILE A 95 10.08 11.31 -6.25
N TRP A 96 9.51 12.43 -6.71
CA TRP A 96 10.24 13.69 -6.88
C TRP A 96 10.83 14.20 -5.58
N LEU A 97 10.06 14.18 -4.48
CA LEU A 97 10.54 14.55 -3.15
C LEU A 97 11.65 13.61 -2.67
N GLY A 98 11.54 12.30 -2.93
CA GLY A 98 12.59 11.33 -2.61
C GLY A 98 13.89 11.63 -3.35
N ILE A 99 13.83 11.90 -4.66
CA ILE A 99 15.00 12.27 -5.46
C ILE A 99 15.61 13.59 -4.98
N ALA A 100 14.79 14.62 -4.75
CA ALA A 100 15.24 15.91 -4.22
C ALA A 100 15.91 15.76 -2.85
N GLY A 101 15.33 14.95 -1.96
CA GLY A 101 15.91 14.60 -0.67
C GLY A 101 17.26 13.91 -0.80
N ASN A 102 17.48 13.11 -1.85
CA ASN A 102 18.78 12.47 -2.08
C ASN A 102 19.88 13.52 -2.28
N PHE A 103 19.61 14.51 -3.13
CA PHE A 103 20.56 15.58 -3.45
C PHE A 103 20.88 16.46 -2.24
N VAL A 104 19.93 16.63 -1.32
CA VAL A 104 20.14 17.41 -0.08
C VAL A 104 21.01 16.65 0.93
N PHE A 105 20.88 15.31 0.98
CA PHE A 105 21.55 14.45 1.97
C PHE A 105 22.72 13.63 1.39
N ASP A 106 23.32 14.08 0.29
CA ASP A 106 24.29 13.35 -0.53
C ASP A 106 25.53 12.84 0.27
N GLY A 107 25.83 13.45 1.43
CA GLY A 107 26.91 13.04 2.34
C GLY A 107 26.55 12.07 3.48
N VAL A 108 25.27 11.84 3.78
CA VAL A 108 24.84 11.16 5.03
C VAL A 108 23.86 10.03 4.75
N ARG A 109 24.28 8.98 4.03
CA ARG A 109 23.44 7.78 3.75
C ARG A 109 21.97 8.17 3.40
N GLY A 110 21.79 9.20 2.58
CA GLY A 110 20.51 9.91 2.38
C GLY A 110 19.34 9.00 1.99
N TRP A 111 19.64 7.92 1.26
CA TRP A 111 18.68 6.88 0.90
C TRP A 111 17.98 6.24 2.11
N ARG A 112 18.63 6.13 3.29
CA ARG A 112 17.99 5.59 4.50
C ARG A 112 16.89 6.50 5.00
N TYR A 113 17.15 7.81 5.01
CA TYR A 113 16.20 8.82 5.47
C TYR A 113 14.95 8.86 4.58
N MET A 114 15.07 8.57 3.27
CA MET A 114 13.89 8.45 2.40
C MET A 114 12.93 7.35 2.85
N PHE A 115 13.46 6.18 3.24
CA PHE A 115 12.62 5.06 3.71
C PHE A 115 12.05 5.30 5.10
N VAL A 116 12.79 5.99 5.98
CA VAL A 116 12.27 6.37 7.30
C VAL A 116 11.21 7.46 7.18
N PHE A 117 11.38 8.40 6.25
CA PHE A 117 10.43 9.49 6.03
C PHE A 117 9.11 9.02 5.39
N SER A 118 9.11 7.92 4.63
CA SER A 118 7.87 7.34 4.10
C SER A 118 7.02 6.64 5.17
N ALA A 119 7.63 6.18 6.28
CA ALA A 119 6.93 5.51 7.38
C ALA A 119 5.81 6.37 8.02
N PRO A 120 6.03 7.63 8.44
CA PRO A 120 4.96 8.45 9.02
C PRO A 120 3.83 8.74 8.01
N VAL A 121 4.14 8.87 6.72
CA VAL A 121 3.12 9.05 5.67
C VAL A 121 2.25 7.80 5.54
N ALA A 122 2.85 6.61 5.58
CA ALA A 122 2.12 5.34 5.57
C ALA A 122 1.25 5.16 6.82
N VAL A 123 1.77 5.53 8.01
CA VAL A 123 0.98 5.49 9.26
C VAL A 123 -0.21 6.44 9.18
N LEU A 124 -0.01 7.67 8.68
CA LEU A 124 -1.10 8.63 8.48
C LEU A 124 -2.18 8.08 7.54
N MET A 125 -1.79 7.43 6.45
CA MET A 125 -2.73 6.75 5.55
C MET A 125 -3.49 5.64 6.27
N GLY A 126 -2.80 4.77 7.02
CA GLY A 126 -3.43 3.69 7.80
C GLY A 126 -4.42 4.20 8.84
N LEU A 127 -4.07 5.28 9.55
CA LEU A 127 -4.96 5.95 10.50
C LEU A 127 -6.16 6.59 9.79
N GLY A 128 -5.95 7.22 8.63
CA GLY A 128 -7.02 7.76 7.80
C GLY A 128 -8.04 6.68 7.41
N MET A 129 -7.57 5.50 7.02
CA MET A 129 -8.43 4.36 6.66
C MET A 129 -9.25 3.82 7.83
N TRP A 130 -8.88 4.07 9.09
CA TRP A 130 -9.74 3.73 10.22
C TRP A 130 -11.01 4.59 10.28
N GLY A 131 -11.00 5.81 9.77
CA GLY A 131 -12.18 6.68 9.74
C GLY A 131 -13.13 6.41 8.57
N LEU A 132 -12.70 5.66 7.55
CA LEU A 132 -13.51 5.42 6.36
C LEU A 132 -14.46 4.21 6.49
N PRO A 133 -15.68 4.29 5.91
CA PRO A 133 -16.61 3.17 5.87
C PRO A 133 -16.06 2.02 5.00
N GLU A 134 -16.48 0.79 5.31
CA GLU A 134 -16.16 -0.39 4.51
C GLU A 134 -16.80 -0.27 3.11
N SER A 135 -16.15 -0.87 2.10
CA SER A 135 -16.60 -0.77 0.72
C SER A 135 -18.03 -1.31 0.55
N PRO A 136 -18.96 -0.52 -0.02
CA PRO A 136 -20.38 -0.87 -0.13
C PRO A 136 -20.66 -2.04 -1.08
N CYS A 137 -19.74 -2.36 -2.01
CA CYS A 137 -19.90 -3.48 -2.95
C CYS A 137 -19.51 -4.85 -2.38
N TRP A 138 -18.73 -4.89 -1.29
CA TRP A 138 -18.26 -6.14 -0.71
C TRP A 138 -19.35 -6.84 0.13
N LEU A 139 -20.22 -6.06 0.79
CA LEU A 139 -21.28 -6.59 1.66
C LEU A 139 -22.35 -7.42 0.91
N PRO A 140 -22.88 -7.00 -0.28
CA PRO A 140 -23.87 -7.79 -1.02
C PRO A 140 -23.26 -9.02 -1.70
N LEU A 141 -22.06 -8.93 -2.27
CA LEU A 141 -21.38 -10.04 -2.94
C LEU A 141 -21.12 -11.19 -1.96
N ARG A 142 -20.68 -10.89 -0.74
CA ARG A 142 -20.47 -11.90 0.31
C ARG A 142 -21.78 -12.52 0.80
N ALA A 143 -22.86 -11.74 0.83
CA ALA A 143 -24.19 -12.23 1.19
C ALA A 143 -24.80 -13.18 0.13
N VAL A 144 -24.45 -12.99 -1.16
CA VAL A 144 -24.84 -13.90 -2.25
C VAL A 144 -23.97 -15.17 -2.24
N GLN A 145 -22.66 -15.04 -2.03
CA GLN A 145 -21.73 -16.18 -1.95
C GLN A 145 -21.98 -17.08 -0.72
N GLY A 146 -22.41 -16.50 0.40
CA GLY A 146 -22.81 -17.27 1.58
C GLY A 146 -24.08 -18.10 1.37
N ARG A 147 -24.99 -17.68 0.49
CA ARG A 147 -26.17 -18.47 0.09
C ARG A 147 -25.81 -19.61 -0.87
N ALA A 148 -24.87 -19.38 -1.79
CA ALA A 148 -24.44 -20.39 -2.77
C ALA A 148 -23.65 -21.57 -2.18
N LEU A 149 -23.27 -21.50 -0.89
CA LEU A 149 -22.62 -22.61 -0.15
C LEU A 149 -23.59 -23.36 0.78
N GLN A 150 -24.87 -22.97 0.81
CA GLN A 150 -25.93 -23.61 1.61
C GLN A 150 -26.95 -24.40 0.77
N ASP A 151 -26.86 -24.32 -0.55
CA ASP A 151 -27.62 -25.11 -1.53
C ASP A 151 -26.71 -26.17 -2.19
#